data_AF-A0A1B9EQ49-F1
#
_entry.id   AF-A0A1B9EQ49-F1
#
_cell.length_a   1.000
_cell.length_b   1.000
_cell.length_c   1.000
_cell.angle_alpha   90.00
_cell.angle_beta   90.00
_cell.angle_gamma   90.00
#
_symmetry.space_group_name_H-M   'P 1'
#
loop_
_entity.id
_entity.type
_entity.pdbx_description
1 polymer ?
#
loop_
_entity_poly.entity_id
_entity_poly.type
_entity_poly.pdbx_seq_one_letter_code
_entity_poly.pdbx_strand_id
1 'polypeptide(L)'
;MRESIDANPSGVVVLAELSFSASDPAQVRFAVSSMWEVAPSFRLLRARAVHPVHRAWTDQVRPRPTAAGLDRGRLSELIPPSGYVPDFLNPAPAGPAPAPQAEWRAIRASATGRVRQDLDHLARHRGTLGPRLRTLHADPDARLGKLTGELEAYGEVALAPYRARGCS
;
A
#
# COMPACT_ATOMS: atom_id res chain seq x y z
N MET A 1 -32.23 5.11 -41.79
CA MET A 1 -32.00 3.65 -41.86
C MET A 1 -31.97 3.15 -40.43
N ARG A 2 -32.94 2.29 -40.06
CA ARG A 2 -33.08 1.73 -38.71
C ARG A 2 -32.02 0.65 -38.51
N GLU A 3 -31.40 0.62 -37.34
CA GLU A 3 -30.97 -0.63 -36.71
C GLU A 3 -31.09 -0.47 -35.18
N SER A 4 -32.02 -1.23 -34.62
CA SER A 4 -32.14 -1.52 -33.20
C SER A 4 -31.71 -2.96 -33.00
N ILE A 5 -30.75 -3.22 -32.11
CA ILE A 5 -30.59 -4.51 -31.43
C ILE A 5 -30.25 -4.26 -29.95
N ASP A 6 -31.26 -4.60 -29.15
CA ASP A 6 -31.26 -5.27 -27.84
C ASP A 6 -30.47 -4.72 -26.65
N ALA A 7 -31.25 -4.26 -25.69
CA ALA A 7 -30.89 -4.18 -24.29
C ALA A 7 -30.72 -5.59 -23.69
N ASN A 8 -29.64 -5.81 -22.93
CA ASN A 8 -29.57 -6.83 -21.88
C ASN A 8 -29.11 -6.15 -20.56
N PRO A 9 -29.74 -6.43 -19.41
CA PRO A 9 -29.76 -5.56 -18.25
C PRO A 9 -28.78 -6.06 -17.18
N SER A 10 -27.73 -5.28 -16.95
CA SER A 10 -27.00 -5.11 -15.68
C SER A 10 -25.77 -4.30 -16.02
N GLY A 11 -26.00 -3.03 -16.30
CA GLY A 11 -24.94 -2.08 -16.56
C GLY A 11 -24.21 -1.74 -15.28
N VAL A 12 -22.89 -1.91 -15.28
CA VAL A 12 -21.95 -0.84 -14.91
C VAL A 12 -20.64 -1.08 -15.66
N VAL A 13 -20.38 -0.27 -16.69
CA VAL A 13 -19.01 0.06 -17.10
C VAL A 13 -18.76 1.44 -16.51
N VAL A 14 -17.92 1.54 -15.48
CA VAL A 14 -17.49 2.87 -14.98
C VAL A 14 -16.36 3.34 -15.88
N LEU A 15 -16.72 4.01 -16.98
CA LEU A 15 -15.82 4.95 -17.63
C LEU A 15 -15.96 6.28 -16.89
N ALA A 16 -14.99 6.63 -16.07
CA ALA A 16 -14.93 7.96 -15.49
C ALA A 16 -14.37 8.93 -16.54
N GLU A 17 -15.26 9.61 -17.25
CA GLU A 17 -14.91 10.78 -18.07
C GLU A 17 -14.86 12.00 -17.14
N LEU A 18 -13.68 12.61 -17.00
CA LEU A 18 -13.46 13.78 -16.15
C LEU A 18 -13.71 15.06 -16.95
N SER A 19 -14.93 15.59 -16.85
CA SER A 19 -15.26 16.93 -17.33
C SER A 19 -14.78 17.99 -16.34
N PHE A 20 -13.73 18.74 -16.69
CA PHE A 20 -13.30 19.92 -15.93
C PHE A 20 -14.18 21.12 -16.30
N SER A 21 -15.04 21.55 -15.38
CA SER A 21 -15.68 22.87 -15.45
C SER A 21 -14.90 23.85 -14.58
N ALA A 22 -14.39 24.91 -15.20
CA ALA A 22 -13.63 25.96 -14.55
C ALA A 22 -14.58 26.90 -13.79
N SER A 23 -14.87 26.60 -12.52
CA SER A 23 -15.24 27.62 -11.53
C SER A 23 -15.04 27.06 -10.11
N ASP A 24 -14.17 27.75 -9.39
CA ASP A 24 -13.66 27.52 -8.02
C ASP A 24 -12.47 26.54 -7.86
N PRO A 25 -11.22 27.01 -8.04
CA PRO A 25 -10.01 26.24 -7.76
C PRO A 25 -9.66 26.23 -6.26
N ALA A 26 -10.58 25.76 -5.41
CA ALA A 26 -10.33 25.51 -4.00
C ALA A 26 -10.41 24.00 -3.69
N GLN A 27 -9.28 23.33 -3.86
CA GLN A 27 -8.91 22.08 -3.18
C GLN A 27 -9.59 20.76 -3.60
N VAL A 28 -9.40 20.33 -4.86
CA VAL A 28 -9.27 18.89 -5.13
C VAL A 28 -7.83 18.48 -4.81
N ARG A 29 -7.53 18.30 -3.53
CA ARG A 29 -6.26 17.68 -3.10
C ARG A 29 -6.47 16.17 -3.05
N PHE A 30 -5.89 15.44 -4.00
CA PHE A 30 -5.87 13.98 -3.96
C PHE A 30 -5.20 13.52 -2.66
N ALA A 31 -5.88 12.69 -1.88
CA ALA A 31 -5.27 12.01 -0.76
C ALA A 31 -4.30 10.95 -1.30
N VAL A 32 -3.00 11.24 -1.30
CA VAL A 32 -1.98 10.22 -1.56
C VAL A 32 -1.80 9.46 -0.26
N SER A 33 -2.23 8.20 -0.22
CA SER A 33 -2.02 7.36 0.97
C SER A 33 -0.55 6.98 1.08
N SER A 34 -0.02 6.99 2.31
CA SER A 34 1.34 6.61 2.66
C SER A 34 1.69 5.20 2.18
N MET A 35 0.71 4.30 2.09
CA MET A 35 0.91 2.97 1.54
C MET A 35 1.16 2.94 0.03
N TRP A 36 0.70 3.95 -0.73
CA TRP A 36 1.06 4.12 -2.14
C TRP A 36 2.53 4.45 -2.33
N GLU A 37 3.22 4.97 -1.33
CA GLU A 37 4.68 5.14 -1.37
C GLU A 37 5.40 3.89 -0.85
N VAL A 38 4.90 3.31 0.25
CA VAL A 38 5.58 2.18 0.93
C VAL A 38 5.64 0.93 0.06
N ALA A 39 4.52 0.46 -0.49
CA ALA A 39 4.50 -0.80 -1.23
C ALA A 39 5.40 -0.79 -2.48
N PRO A 40 5.32 0.20 -3.41
CA PRO A 40 6.18 0.23 -4.58
C PRO A 40 7.64 0.50 -4.24
N SER A 41 7.95 1.39 -3.28
CA SER A 41 9.34 1.62 -2.86
C SER A 41 9.97 0.36 -2.26
N PHE A 42 9.22 -0.38 -1.44
CA PHE A 42 9.70 -1.62 -0.83
C PHE A 42 9.93 -2.70 -1.87
N ARG A 43 9.05 -2.83 -2.87
CA ARG A 43 9.25 -3.72 -4.03
C ARG A 43 10.49 -3.35 -4.82
N LEU A 44 10.67 -2.06 -5.11
CA LEU A 44 11.83 -1.55 -5.84
C LEU A 44 13.15 -1.83 -5.10
N LEU A 45 13.18 -1.63 -3.78
CA LEU A 45 14.34 -1.95 -2.93
C LEU A 45 14.61 -3.45 -2.79
N ARG A 46 13.67 -4.32 -3.14
CA ARG A 46 13.85 -5.79 -3.14
C ARG A 46 13.99 -6.39 -4.53
N ALA A 47 13.82 -5.59 -5.58
CA ALA A 47 13.95 -6.05 -6.95
C ALA A 47 15.39 -6.52 -7.22
N ARG A 48 15.51 -7.62 -7.98
CA ARG A 48 16.80 -8.17 -8.44
C ARG A 48 17.45 -7.29 -9.50
N ALA A 49 16.64 -6.67 -10.35
CA ALA A 49 17.08 -5.71 -11.35
C ALA A 49 16.35 -4.39 -11.12
N VAL A 50 17.11 -3.29 -11.12
CA VAL A 50 16.59 -1.93 -10.92
C VAL A 50 16.90 -1.12 -12.16
N HIS A 51 15.89 -0.44 -12.70
CA HIS A 51 16.05 0.46 -13.84
C HIS A 51 17.09 1.56 -13.50
N PRO A 52 17.98 1.96 -14.43
CA PRO A 52 19.03 2.95 -14.16
C PRO A 52 18.55 4.23 -13.48
N VAL A 53 17.35 4.70 -13.81
CA VAL A 53 16.72 5.91 -13.20
C VAL A 53 16.57 5.83 -11.68
N HIS A 54 16.43 4.63 -11.12
CA HIS A 54 16.25 4.41 -9.69
C HIS A 54 17.53 3.94 -8.97
N ARG A 55 18.60 3.62 -9.72
CA ARG A 55 19.80 2.96 -9.18
C ARG A 55 20.45 3.77 -8.05
N ALA A 56 20.69 5.06 -8.28
CA ALA A 56 21.33 5.93 -7.28
C ALA A 56 20.54 5.98 -5.96
N TRP A 57 19.22 6.09 -6.05
CA TRP A 57 18.35 6.06 -4.86
C TRP A 57 18.35 4.67 -4.19
N THR A 58 18.22 3.58 -4.96
CA THR A 58 18.20 2.23 -4.38
C THR A 58 19.52 1.87 -3.70
N ASP A 59 20.66 2.24 -4.29
CA ASP A 59 21.99 1.95 -3.73
C ASP A 59 22.20 2.70 -2.41
N GLN A 60 21.69 3.94 -2.33
CA GLN A 60 21.74 4.74 -1.11
C GLN A 60 20.80 4.23 -0.01
N VAL A 61 19.59 3.78 -0.37
CA VAL A 61 18.53 3.48 0.61
C VAL A 61 18.55 2.03 1.05
N ARG A 62 18.79 1.07 0.16
CA ARG A 62 18.71 -0.38 0.43
C ARG A 62 19.49 -0.83 1.68
N PRO A 63 20.69 -0.30 2.00
CA PRO A 63 21.38 -0.69 3.22
C PRO A 63 20.62 -0.39 4.52
N ARG A 64 19.76 0.64 4.55
CA ARG A 64 19.12 1.12 5.79
C ARG A 64 18.00 0.18 6.28
N PRO A 65 17.01 -0.21 5.45
CA PRO A 65 16.03 -1.22 5.87
C PRO A 65 16.65 -2.59 6.17
N THR A 66 17.71 -2.97 5.46
CA THR A 66 18.44 -4.23 5.75
C THR A 66 19.15 -4.17 7.10
N ALA A 67 19.82 -3.07 7.44
CA ALA A 67 20.44 -2.89 8.75
C ALA A 67 19.41 -2.91 9.89
N ALA A 68 18.20 -2.42 9.64
CA ALA A 68 17.07 -2.48 10.56
C ALA A 68 16.34 -3.84 10.56
N GLY A 69 16.74 -4.81 9.73
CA GLY A 69 16.12 -6.13 9.61
C GLY A 69 14.71 -6.13 8.97
N LEU A 70 14.31 -5.04 8.34
CA LEU A 70 12.96 -4.84 7.77
C LEU A 70 12.76 -5.59 6.44
N ASP A 71 13.85 -5.89 5.73
CA ASP A 71 13.86 -6.66 4.47
C ASP A 71 13.44 -8.13 4.65
N ARG A 72 13.46 -8.63 5.90
CA ARG A 72 13.06 -9.97 6.30
C ARG A 72 11.87 -9.99 7.26
N GLY A 73 11.26 -8.83 7.55
CA GLY A 73 10.15 -8.66 8.50
C GLY A 73 8.77 -9.07 7.96
N ARG A 74 7.69 -8.63 8.62
CA ARG A 74 6.29 -8.82 8.17
C ARG A 74 6.05 -8.15 6.83
N LEU A 75 6.63 -6.98 6.60
CA LEU A 75 6.53 -6.28 5.31
C LEU A 75 7.03 -7.14 4.16
N SER A 76 8.09 -7.92 4.39
CA SER A 76 8.64 -8.83 3.37
C SER A 76 7.72 -9.97 2.97
N GLU A 77 6.85 -10.39 3.90
CA GLU A 77 5.84 -11.44 3.70
C GLU A 77 4.53 -10.85 3.12
N LEU A 78 4.14 -9.63 3.53
CA LEU A 78 2.91 -8.94 3.08
C LEU A 78 3.01 -8.31 1.70
N ILE A 79 4.20 -7.81 1.35
CA ILE A 79 4.45 -7.09 0.10
C ILE A 79 5.28 -8.01 -0.80
N PRO A 80 4.63 -8.89 -1.59
CA PRO A 80 5.34 -9.73 -2.53
C PRO A 80 5.99 -8.86 -3.63
N PRO A 81 7.02 -9.37 -4.33
CA PRO A 81 7.66 -8.66 -5.44
C PRO A 81 6.67 -8.22 -6.53
N SER A 82 5.61 -9.00 -6.74
CA SER A 82 4.50 -8.72 -7.64
C SER A 82 3.20 -9.34 -7.11
N GLY A 83 2.06 -8.93 -7.65
CA GLY A 83 0.75 -9.49 -7.30
C GLY A 83 0.06 -8.79 -6.12
N TYR A 84 -0.85 -9.52 -5.49
CA TYR A 84 -1.76 -9.02 -4.47
C TYR A 84 -1.03 -8.45 -3.24
N VAL A 85 -1.50 -7.30 -2.76
CA VAL A 85 -1.16 -6.71 -1.47
C VAL A 85 -2.45 -6.66 -0.66
N PRO A 86 -2.48 -7.14 0.59
CA PRO A 86 -3.68 -7.14 1.43
C PRO A 86 -4.36 -5.78 1.51
N ASP A 87 -5.66 -5.76 1.25
CA ASP A 87 -6.43 -4.52 1.11
C ASP A 87 -6.58 -3.77 2.45
N PHE A 88 -6.50 -4.46 3.60
CA PHE A 88 -6.48 -3.83 4.92
C PHE A 88 -5.28 -2.91 5.13
N LEU A 89 -4.23 -3.03 4.30
CA LEU A 89 -3.11 -2.09 4.31
C LEU A 89 -3.51 -0.75 3.68
N ASN A 90 -4.54 -0.70 2.83
CA ASN A 90 -5.03 0.54 2.21
C ASN A 90 -6.39 0.93 2.82
N PRO A 91 -6.42 1.40 4.08
CA PRO A 91 -7.67 1.85 4.69
C PRO A 91 -8.25 3.04 3.92
N ALA A 92 -9.57 3.19 3.96
CA ALA A 92 -10.22 4.37 3.40
C ALA A 92 -9.63 5.63 4.08
N PRO A 93 -9.23 6.65 3.30
CA PRO A 93 -8.64 7.86 3.87
C PRO A 93 -9.68 8.58 4.73
N ALA A 94 -9.31 8.96 5.95
CA ALA A 94 -10.18 9.70 6.87
C ALA A 94 -10.41 11.17 6.44
N GLY A 95 -9.69 11.64 5.42
CA GLY A 95 -9.73 13.01 4.90
C GLY A 95 -8.67 13.22 3.80
N PRO A 96 -8.55 14.44 3.26
CA PRO A 96 -7.54 14.77 2.27
C PRO A 96 -6.13 14.67 2.88
N ALA A 97 -5.24 13.93 2.21
CA ALA A 97 -3.82 13.76 2.56
C ALA A 97 -3.57 13.46 4.06
N PRO A 98 -4.06 12.33 4.59
CA PRO A 98 -3.84 11.98 5.99
C PRO A 98 -2.34 11.82 6.29
N ALA A 99 -1.91 12.30 7.45
CA ALA A 99 -0.55 12.03 7.91
C ALA A 99 -0.32 10.50 8.03
N PRO A 100 0.89 9.98 7.78
CA PRO A 100 1.17 8.55 7.86
C PRO A 100 0.70 7.90 9.16
N GLN A 101 0.85 8.60 10.29
CA GLN A 101 0.42 8.13 11.61
C GLN A 101 -1.10 7.90 11.70
N ALA A 102 -1.92 8.65 10.95
CA ALA A 102 -3.35 8.40 10.87
C ALA A 102 -3.66 7.12 10.09
N GLU A 103 -2.95 6.87 8.99
CA GLU A 103 -3.08 5.61 8.24
C GLU A 103 -2.60 4.41 9.05
N TRP A 104 -1.48 4.51 9.76
CA TRP A 104 -1.00 3.44 10.64
C TRP A 104 -2.01 3.11 11.73
N ARG A 105 -2.66 4.12 12.32
CA ARG A 105 -3.75 3.91 13.30
C ARG A 105 -4.95 3.21 12.65
N ALA A 106 -5.33 3.59 11.43
CA ALA A 106 -6.42 2.93 10.71
C ALA A 106 -6.10 1.47 10.38
N ILE A 107 -4.88 1.17 9.92
CA ILE A 107 -4.41 -0.22 9.70
C ILE A 107 -4.47 -1.00 11.03
N ARG A 108 -3.99 -0.41 12.13
CA ARG A 108 -4.03 -1.05 13.46
C ARG A 108 -5.45 -1.34 13.95
N ALA A 109 -6.43 -0.53 13.54
CA ALA A 109 -7.84 -0.68 13.87
C ALA A 109 -8.61 -1.60 12.90
N SER A 110 -7.92 -2.24 11.95
CA SER A 110 -8.56 -3.16 11.00
C SER A 110 -9.27 -4.30 11.72
N ALA A 111 -10.52 -4.56 11.34
CA ALA A 111 -11.29 -5.66 11.91
C ALA A 111 -10.58 -7.01 11.70
N THR A 112 -10.51 -7.83 12.75
CA THR A 112 -9.81 -9.13 12.73
C THR A 112 -10.25 -10.04 11.57
N GLY A 113 -11.57 -10.08 11.30
CA GLY A 113 -12.14 -10.85 10.19
C GLY A 113 -11.62 -10.40 8.83
N ARG A 114 -11.49 -9.07 8.62
CA ARG A 114 -10.92 -8.49 7.39
C ARG A 114 -9.45 -8.84 7.24
N VAL A 115 -8.66 -8.72 8.30
CA VAL A 115 -7.23 -9.09 8.26
C VAL A 115 -7.06 -10.55 7.89
N ARG A 116 -7.84 -11.46 8.49
CA ARG A 116 -7.79 -12.89 8.17
C ARG A 116 -8.18 -13.16 6.72
N GLN A 117 -9.29 -12.57 6.26
CA GLN A 117 -9.77 -12.71 4.87
C GLN A 117 -8.70 -12.32 3.85
N ASP A 118 -8.05 -11.16 4.05
CA ASP A 118 -7.03 -10.68 3.12
C ASP A 118 -5.76 -11.53 3.18
N LEU A 119 -5.39 -12.04 4.35
CA LEU A 119 -4.27 -12.98 4.51
C LEU A 119 -4.56 -14.35 3.86
N ASP A 120 -5.79 -14.86 3.94
CA ASP A 120 -6.21 -16.05 3.22
C ASP A 120 -6.17 -15.82 1.71
N HIS A 121 -6.60 -14.63 1.25
CA HIS A 121 -6.49 -14.25 -0.15
C HIS A 121 -5.02 -14.21 -0.60
N LEU A 122 -4.14 -13.59 0.18
CA LEU A 122 -2.71 -13.59 -0.07
C LEU A 122 -2.14 -15.02 -0.12
N ALA A 123 -2.58 -15.91 0.78
CA ALA A 123 -2.14 -17.31 0.79
C ALA A 123 -2.50 -18.03 -0.52
N ARG A 124 -3.69 -17.78 -1.09
CA ARG A 124 -4.08 -18.35 -2.40
C ARG A 124 -3.14 -17.94 -3.54
N HIS A 125 -2.60 -16.72 -3.50
CA HIS A 125 -1.61 -16.25 -4.49
C HIS A 125 -0.19 -16.77 -4.23
N ARG A 126 0.12 -17.13 -2.98
CA ARG A 126 1.48 -17.43 -2.52
C ARG A 126 1.72 -18.90 -2.15
N GLY A 127 0.68 -19.72 -2.15
CA GLY A 127 0.67 -21.07 -1.62
C GLY A 127 0.50 -21.10 -0.10
N THR A 128 1.49 -20.60 0.64
CA THR A 128 1.47 -20.63 2.12
C THR A 128 1.92 -19.32 2.73
N LEU A 129 1.31 -18.93 3.84
CA LEU A 129 1.78 -17.80 4.65
C LEU A 129 3.09 -18.11 5.34
N GLY A 130 4.00 -17.14 5.38
CA GLY A 130 5.21 -17.19 6.19
C GLY A 130 4.91 -17.18 7.70
N PRO A 131 5.91 -17.48 8.54
CA PRO A 131 5.70 -17.61 9.98
C PRO A 131 5.13 -16.35 10.62
N ARG A 132 5.56 -15.15 10.18
CA ARG A 132 5.06 -13.91 10.78
C ARG A 132 3.59 -13.67 10.41
N LEU A 133 3.21 -13.94 9.16
CA LEU A 133 1.80 -13.82 8.75
C LEU A 133 0.91 -14.90 9.32
N ARG A 134 1.42 -16.11 9.56
CA ARG A 134 0.65 -17.12 10.33
C ARG A 134 0.34 -16.63 11.75
N THR A 135 1.31 -15.99 12.43
CA THR A 135 1.05 -15.42 13.76
C THR A 135 0.08 -14.24 13.71
N LEU A 136 0.17 -13.38 12.68
CA LEU A 136 -0.77 -12.27 12.47
C LEU A 136 -2.18 -12.79 12.16
N HIS A 137 -2.30 -13.85 11.36
CA HIS A 137 -3.57 -14.48 11.04
C HIS A 137 -4.23 -15.10 12.28
N ALA A 138 -3.44 -15.77 13.13
CA ALA A 138 -3.93 -16.38 14.36
C ALA A 138 -4.50 -15.33 15.33
N ASP A 139 -3.76 -14.24 15.53
CA ASP A 139 -4.10 -13.19 16.50
C ASP A 139 -3.84 -11.79 15.92
N PRO A 140 -4.77 -11.26 15.10
CA PRO A 140 -4.60 -9.95 14.48
C PRO A 140 -4.46 -8.83 15.50
N ASP A 141 -5.32 -8.81 16.52
CA ASP A 141 -5.36 -7.74 17.53
C ASP A 141 -4.02 -7.58 18.26
N ALA A 142 -3.39 -8.68 18.68
CA ALA A 142 -2.10 -8.63 19.36
C ALA A 142 -0.89 -8.45 18.43
N ARG A 143 -1.07 -8.46 17.11
CA ARG A 143 0.04 -8.49 16.14
C ARG A 143 0.02 -7.30 15.16
N LEU A 144 -1.11 -6.65 14.95
CA LEU A 144 -1.20 -5.44 14.12
C LEU A 144 -0.30 -4.32 14.63
N GLY A 145 -0.16 -4.15 15.95
CA GLY A 145 0.78 -3.16 16.51
C GLY A 145 2.24 -3.37 16.08
N LYS A 146 2.68 -4.63 15.94
CA LYS A 146 4.03 -4.95 15.44
C LYS A 146 4.17 -4.63 13.95
N LEU A 147 3.12 -4.91 13.17
CA LEU A 147 3.10 -4.57 11.75
C LEU A 147 3.18 -3.05 11.54
N THR A 148 2.39 -2.26 12.26
CA THR A 148 2.40 -0.81 12.11
C THR A 148 3.70 -0.19 12.60
N GLY A 149 4.34 -0.77 13.63
CA GLY A 149 5.69 -0.36 14.03
C GLY A 149 6.74 -0.64 12.95
N GLU A 150 6.64 -1.75 12.20
CA GLU A 150 7.51 -2.01 11.05
C GLU A 150 7.25 -1.02 9.89
N LEU A 151 5.99 -0.65 9.63
CA LEU A 151 5.63 0.37 8.63
C LEU A 151 6.22 1.74 8.98
N GLU A 152 6.10 2.14 10.24
CA GLU A 152 6.66 3.39 10.75
C GLU A 152 8.19 3.39 10.63
N ALA A 153 8.86 2.35 11.13
CA ALA A 153 10.31 2.21 11.03
C ALA A 153 10.79 2.25 9.57
N TYR A 154 10.08 1.57 8.64
CA TYR A 154 10.40 1.64 7.22
C TYR A 154 10.24 3.06 6.66
N GLY A 155 9.13 3.73 6.98
CA GLY A 155 8.86 5.10 6.56
C GLY A 155 9.98 6.05 6.98
N GLU A 156 10.47 5.94 8.21
CA GLU A 156 11.55 6.77 8.74
C GLU A 156 12.89 6.52 8.04
N VAL A 157 13.30 5.26 7.88
CA VAL A 157 14.65 4.97 7.35
C VAL A 157 14.74 5.09 5.82
N ALA A 158 13.63 4.84 5.12
CA ALA A 158 13.62 4.75 3.65
C ALA A 158 13.03 5.99 2.97
N LEU A 159 11.96 6.58 3.53
CA LEU A 159 11.14 7.58 2.83
C LEU A 159 11.27 9.00 3.41
N ALA A 160 11.28 9.14 4.74
CA ALA A 160 11.35 10.44 5.40
C ALA A 160 12.50 11.35 4.90
N PRO A 161 13.71 10.85 4.61
CA PRO A 161 14.81 11.69 4.09
C PRO A 161 14.54 12.35 2.73
N TYR A 162 13.51 11.89 2.00
CA TYR A 162 13.15 12.38 0.66
C TYR A 162 11.81 13.12 0.63
N ARG A 163 10.94 12.98 1.65
CA ARG A 163 9.65 13.67 1.74
C ARG A 163 9.78 15.17 2.00
N ALA A 164 10.82 15.60 2.74
CA ALA A 164 11.04 17.02 3.06
C ALA A 164 11.67 17.84 1.91
N ARG A 165 11.99 17.22 0.76
CA ARG A 165 12.68 17.90 -0.36
C ARG A 165 11.75 18.43 -1.46
N GLY A 166 10.43 18.24 -1.32
CA GLY A 166 9.42 18.60 -2.33
C GLY A 166 8.45 19.70 -1.93
N CYS A 167 8.62 20.32 -0.75
CA CYS A 167 7.88 21.50 -0.35
C CYS A 167 8.88 22.65 -0.14
N SER A 168 9.30 23.25 -1.25
CA SER A 168 9.84 24.61 -1.30
C SER A 168 8.94 25.45 -2.18
#